data_AF-A0A1A2ZC74-F1
#
_entry.id   AF-A0A1A2ZC74-F1
#
_cell.length_a   1.000
_cell.length_b   1.000
_cell.length_c   1.000
_cell.angle_alpha   90.00
_cell.angle_beta   90.00
_cell.angle_gamma   90.00
#
_symmetry.space_group_name_H-M   'P 1'
#
loop_
_entity.id
_entity.type
_entity.pdbx_description
1 polymer ?
#
loop_
_entity_poly.entity_id
_entity_poly.type
_entity_poly.pdbx_seq_one_letter_code
_entity_poly.pdbx_strand_id
1 'polypeptide(L)'
;MSSHRLTRWVGPGVSAVFTTAGLLISPPATPVAAADDCPNVEVIFARGTNEPPGMGRVGDAFVDALKQDTPGLTYDTYGVNYAASKLQLHGGDGANDTINRVKAAVAKCPNVKIVLGGYSQGASVMDIVAGVPIGGINWGNSLPPEYAKNVVAVATFGDVADRAGGTLPSQSALLGSKAIDLCNPEDPICHAGPGNEWSGHTEGYVPLYTTQAASFVASKLMAGSYPQVPGYGPQTPGYGPQTPGSGPSVPGNVPAPNAPVVPNTPDTPNPQAPLV
;
A
#
# COMPACT_ATOMS: atom_id res chain seq x y z
N MET A 1 -86.65 -50.01 15.84
CA MET A 1 -85.67 -48.91 16.02
C MET A 1 -86.29 -47.63 15.49
N SER A 2 -86.10 -46.56 16.27
CA SER A 2 -86.84 -45.30 16.35
C SER A 2 -87.32 -44.62 15.06
N SER A 3 -88.60 -44.24 15.12
CA SER A 3 -89.26 -43.01 14.65
C SER A 3 -88.36 -41.80 14.34
N HIS A 4 -88.76 -40.97 13.36
CA HIS A 4 -89.20 -39.58 13.61
C HIS A 4 -89.96 -38.99 12.41
N ARG A 5 -91.03 -38.26 12.75
CA ARG A 5 -91.96 -37.50 11.92
C ARG A 5 -91.80 -36.01 12.26
N LEU A 6 -92.13 -35.14 11.28
CA LEU A 6 -92.54 -33.71 11.40
C LEU A 6 -91.37 -32.73 11.69
N THR A 7 -91.32 -31.45 11.26
CA THR A 7 -92.32 -30.48 10.78
C THR A 7 -91.61 -29.33 10.05
N ARG A 8 -92.35 -28.58 9.22
CA ARG A 8 -91.97 -27.36 8.50
C ARG A 8 -92.13 -26.09 9.36
N TRP A 9 -91.18 -25.14 9.34
CA TRP A 9 -91.28 -23.74 9.82
C TRP A 9 -90.39 -22.84 8.91
N VAL A 10 -90.94 -21.95 8.08
CA VAL A 10 -91.20 -20.48 8.27
C VAL A 10 -89.91 -19.65 8.50
N GLY A 11 -89.54 -18.82 7.50
CA GLY A 11 -88.59 -17.69 7.67
C GLY A 11 -89.28 -16.46 8.30
N PRO A 12 -88.56 -15.41 8.77
CA PRO A 12 -87.80 -14.48 7.91
C PRO A 12 -86.46 -14.00 8.51
N GLY A 13 -85.68 -13.23 7.72
CA GLY A 13 -84.29 -12.86 7.99
C GLY A 13 -84.05 -11.72 8.98
N VAL A 14 -82.76 -11.56 9.35
CA VAL A 14 -82.17 -10.34 9.93
C VAL A 14 -80.69 -10.28 9.52
N SER A 15 -80.24 -9.09 9.16
CA SER A 15 -78.98 -8.64 8.56
C SER A 15 -77.68 -9.31 9.02
N ALA A 16 -76.87 -9.73 8.04
CA ALA A 16 -75.43 -9.96 8.25
C ALA A 16 -74.71 -8.61 8.35
N VAL A 17 -74.17 -8.32 9.53
CA VAL A 17 -73.22 -7.21 9.73
C VAL A 17 -71.91 -7.63 9.09
N PHE A 18 -71.54 -7.02 7.97
CA PHE A 18 -70.20 -7.12 7.41
C PHE A 18 -69.25 -6.27 8.26
N THR A 19 -68.57 -6.89 9.23
CA THR A 19 -67.36 -6.31 9.82
C THR A 19 -66.24 -6.40 8.79
N THR A 20 -65.98 -5.30 8.08
CA THR A 20 -64.77 -5.13 7.29
C THR A 20 -63.58 -5.10 8.23
N ALA A 21 -62.95 -6.25 8.47
CA ALA A 21 -61.61 -6.31 9.03
C ALA A 21 -60.66 -5.71 7.98
N GLY A 22 -60.25 -4.46 8.19
CA GLY A 22 -59.20 -3.83 7.39
C GLY A 22 -57.92 -4.62 7.57
N LEU A 23 -57.49 -5.35 6.54
CA LEU A 23 -56.12 -5.88 6.48
C LEU A 23 -55.18 -4.67 6.47
N LEU A 24 -54.48 -4.45 7.58
CA LEU A 24 -53.29 -3.61 7.61
C LEU A 24 -52.23 -4.34 6.77
N ILE A 25 -52.15 -3.99 5.50
CA ILE A 25 -51.04 -4.40 4.63
C ILE A 25 -49.84 -3.58 5.09
N SER A 26 -49.06 -4.13 6.03
CA SER A 26 -47.72 -3.61 6.31
C SER A 26 -46.93 -3.65 5.00
N PRO A 27 -46.34 -2.54 4.53
CA PRO A 27 -45.43 -2.60 3.40
C PRO A 27 -44.32 -3.60 3.73
N PRO A 28 -43.90 -4.45 2.76
CA PRO A 28 -42.76 -5.32 2.98
C PRO A 28 -41.57 -4.44 3.38
N ALA A 29 -40.95 -4.75 4.53
CA ALA A 29 -39.70 -4.13 4.91
C ALA A 29 -38.73 -4.36 3.75
N THR A 30 -38.38 -3.29 3.03
CA THR A 30 -37.34 -3.34 2.01
C THR A 30 -36.07 -3.78 2.72
N PRO A 31 -35.42 -4.87 2.31
CA PRO A 31 -34.12 -5.21 2.85
C PRO A 31 -33.21 -4.02 2.58
N VAL A 32 -32.79 -3.34 3.65
CA VAL A 32 -31.73 -2.36 3.57
C VAL A 32 -30.49 -3.17 3.27
N ALA A 33 -29.93 -3.00 2.08
CA ALA A 33 -28.59 -3.48 1.81
C ALA A 33 -27.67 -2.78 2.82
N ALA A 34 -27.21 -3.52 3.84
CA ALA A 34 -26.03 -3.10 4.56
C ALA A 34 -24.92 -3.06 3.50
N ALA A 35 -24.41 -1.87 3.20
CA ALA A 35 -23.12 -1.80 2.53
C ALA A 35 -22.16 -2.62 3.38
N ASP A 36 -21.45 -3.57 2.78
CA ASP A 36 -20.31 -4.16 3.48
C ASP A 36 -19.45 -2.99 3.99
N ASP A 37 -19.15 -2.96 5.29
CA ASP A 37 -18.32 -1.92 5.89
C ASP A 37 -16.92 -1.99 5.25
N CYS A 38 -16.73 -1.23 4.17
CA CYS A 38 -15.47 -1.19 3.45
C CYS A 38 -14.38 -0.54 4.33
N PRO A 39 -13.22 -1.19 4.51
CA PRO A 39 -12.13 -0.55 5.22
C PRO A 39 -11.63 0.65 4.42
N ASN A 40 -11.10 1.66 5.10
CA ASN A 40 -10.38 2.73 4.42
C ASN A 40 -9.13 2.19 3.72
N VAL A 41 -8.44 1.27 4.39
CA VAL A 41 -7.17 0.70 3.94
C VAL A 41 -7.19 -0.81 4.07
N GLU A 42 -6.67 -1.50 3.06
CA GLU A 42 -6.30 -2.91 3.18
C GLU A 42 -4.78 -3.06 3.03
N VAL A 43 -4.15 -3.70 4.01
CA VAL A 43 -2.72 -4.02 3.97
C VAL A 43 -2.55 -5.47 3.55
N ILE A 44 -1.90 -5.70 2.42
CA ILE A 44 -1.57 -7.03 1.90
C ILE A 44 -0.06 -7.24 2.08
N PHE A 45 0.32 -8.17 2.94
CA PHE A 45 1.72 -8.34 3.34
C PHE A 45 2.24 -9.77 3.10
N ALA A 46 3.36 -9.89 2.38
CA ALA A 46 4.07 -11.13 2.19
C ALA A 46 5.16 -11.31 3.25
N ARG A 47 5.01 -12.33 4.08
CA ARG A 47 5.95 -12.67 5.17
C ARG A 47 7.32 -13.13 4.66
N GLY A 48 8.28 -13.30 5.56
CA GLY A 48 9.60 -13.85 5.26
C GLY A 48 9.64 -15.37 5.18
N THR A 49 10.79 -15.88 4.74
CA THR A 49 11.06 -17.32 4.66
C THR A 49 10.85 -18.02 6.00
N ASN A 50 10.14 -19.15 6.00
CA ASN A 50 9.80 -19.97 7.17
C ASN A 50 8.93 -19.33 8.24
N GLU A 51 8.42 -18.12 8.03
CA GLU A 51 7.41 -17.58 8.95
C GLU A 51 6.09 -18.38 8.83
N PRO A 52 5.34 -18.55 9.94
CA PRO A 52 4.03 -19.20 9.91
C PRO A 52 3.03 -18.38 9.07
N PRO A 53 1.92 -18.99 8.60
CA PRO A 53 0.86 -18.26 7.88
C PRO A 53 0.40 -17.01 8.63
N GLY A 54 0.23 -15.90 7.90
CA GLY A 54 0.01 -14.56 8.44
C GLY A 54 0.92 -13.53 7.77
N MET A 55 0.98 -12.32 8.32
CA MET A 55 1.86 -11.25 7.82
C MET A 55 3.32 -11.39 8.32
N GLY A 56 3.53 -12.21 9.36
CA GLY A 56 4.84 -12.37 9.98
C GLY A 56 5.21 -11.20 10.88
N ARG A 57 6.35 -11.32 11.57
CA ARG A 57 6.78 -10.40 12.62
C ARG A 57 6.92 -8.96 12.13
N VAL A 58 7.51 -8.78 10.94
CA VAL A 58 7.74 -7.46 10.35
C VAL A 58 6.43 -6.85 9.87
N GLY A 59 5.56 -7.64 9.24
CA GLY A 59 4.26 -7.17 8.76
C GLY A 59 3.34 -6.75 9.89
N ASP A 60 3.26 -7.52 10.97
CA ASP A 60 2.46 -7.19 12.16
C ASP A 60 2.96 -5.87 12.80
N ALA A 61 4.26 -5.74 13.03
CA ALA A 61 4.85 -4.52 13.60
C ALA A 61 4.67 -3.29 12.70
N PHE A 62 4.77 -3.44 11.38
CA PHE A 62 4.50 -2.38 10.42
C PHE A 62 3.04 -1.91 10.47
N VAL A 63 2.08 -2.85 10.49
CA VAL A 63 0.65 -2.51 10.57
C VAL A 63 0.30 -1.84 11.90
N ASP A 64 0.86 -2.31 13.01
CA ASP A 64 0.64 -1.71 14.32
C ASP A 64 1.16 -0.26 14.37
N ALA A 65 2.36 -0.01 13.85
CA ALA A 65 2.89 1.35 13.72
C ALA A 65 2.04 2.22 12.77
N LEU A 66 1.59 1.67 11.63
CA LEU A 66 0.77 2.41 10.68
C LEU A 66 -0.57 2.84 11.29
N LYS A 67 -1.23 1.97 12.05
CA LYS A 67 -2.47 2.29 12.77
C LYS A 67 -2.27 3.41 13.80
N GLN A 68 -1.10 3.47 14.45
CA GLN A 68 -0.77 4.56 15.38
C GLN A 68 -0.57 5.89 14.65
N ASP A 69 0.05 5.87 13.46
CA ASP A 69 0.31 7.07 12.65
C ASP A 69 -0.94 7.61 11.94
N THR A 70 -2.02 6.83 11.89
CA THR A 70 -3.25 7.17 11.13
C THR A 70 -4.52 6.95 11.96
N PRO A 71 -4.64 7.60 13.12
CA PRO A 71 -5.82 7.45 13.97
C PRO A 71 -7.07 7.87 13.19
N GLY A 72 -8.09 7.01 13.21
CA GLY A 72 -9.38 7.25 12.54
C GLY A 72 -9.57 6.55 11.20
N LEU A 73 -8.55 5.87 10.66
CA LEU A 73 -8.72 4.96 9.52
C LEU A 73 -9.09 3.54 9.99
N THR A 74 -9.98 2.89 9.24
CA THR A 74 -10.29 1.46 9.39
C THR A 74 -9.41 0.61 8.48
N TYR A 75 -9.00 -0.55 9.00
CA TYR A 75 -8.01 -1.42 8.38
C TYR A 75 -8.50 -2.86 8.26
N ASP A 76 -8.36 -3.43 7.07
CA ASP A 76 -8.26 -4.87 6.88
C ASP A 76 -6.80 -5.26 6.64
N THR A 77 -6.45 -6.48 7.03
CA THR A 77 -5.11 -7.04 6.84
C THR A 77 -5.19 -8.40 6.19
N TYR A 78 -4.26 -8.67 5.28
CA TYR A 78 -4.16 -9.95 4.60
C TYR A 78 -2.71 -10.41 4.53
N GLY A 79 -2.42 -11.55 5.16
CA GLY A 79 -1.16 -12.25 4.97
C GLY A 79 -1.19 -13.05 3.67
N VAL A 80 -0.27 -12.77 2.75
CA VAL A 80 -0.20 -13.45 1.44
C VAL A 80 -0.09 -14.97 1.65
N ASN A 81 -0.96 -15.70 0.97
CA ASN A 81 -1.09 -17.14 1.10
C ASN A 81 -0.16 -17.86 0.11
N TYR A 82 1.08 -18.05 0.54
CA TYR A 82 2.09 -18.79 -0.19
C TYR A 82 3.00 -19.56 0.77
N ALA A 83 3.79 -20.51 0.26
CA ALA A 83 4.55 -21.45 1.09
C ALA A 83 5.66 -20.79 1.93
N ALA A 84 6.20 -19.64 1.51
CA ALA A 84 7.36 -18.99 2.13
C ALA A 84 8.52 -19.96 2.44
N SER A 85 8.78 -20.92 1.54
CA SER A 85 9.68 -22.05 1.81
C SER A 85 11.16 -21.68 1.61
N LYS A 86 12.08 -22.45 2.21
CA LYS A 86 13.54 -22.21 2.13
C LYS A 86 14.10 -22.17 0.73
N LEU A 87 13.48 -22.89 -0.21
CA LEU A 87 13.94 -22.93 -1.59
C LEU A 87 13.59 -21.65 -2.36
N GLN A 88 12.74 -20.79 -1.79
CA GLN A 88 12.32 -19.50 -2.36
C GLN A 88 11.69 -19.57 -3.76
N LEU A 89 11.20 -20.75 -4.17
CA LEU A 89 10.63 -20.98 -5.51
C LEU A 89 9.20 -20.43 -5.67
N HIS A 90 8.61 -19.90 -4.61
CA HIS A 90 7.19 -19.54 -4.55
C HIS A 90 6.92 -18.03 -4.63
N GLY A 91 7.91 -17.23 -5.06
CA GLY A 91 7.72 -15.79 -5.28
C GLY A 91 6.58 -15.51 -6.26
N GLY A 92 6.50 -16.25 -7.36
CA GLY A 92 5.41 -16.14 -8.35
C GLY A 92 4.05 -16.52 -7.79
N ASP A 93 3.98 -17.54 -6.92
CA ASP A 93 2.73 -17.94 -6.25
C ASP A 93 2.24 -16.83 -5.32
N GLY A 94 3.14 -16.26 -4.51
CA GLY A 94 2.82 -15.12 -3.64
C GLY A 94 2.38 -13.88 -4.42
N ALA A 95 2.98 -13.62 -5.58
CA ALA A 95 2.61 -12.50 -6.43
C ALA A 95 1.19 -12.69 -7.01
N ASN A 96 0.89 -13.89 -7.49
CA ASN A 96 -0.45 -14.22 -7.99
C ASN A 96 -1.52 -14.11 -6.89
N ASP A 97 -1.23 -14.59 -5.69
CA ASP A 97 -2.13 -14.48 -4.53
C ASP A 97 -2.35 -13.00 -4.14
N THR A 98 -1.28 -12.20 -4.09
CA THR A 98 -1.35 -10.75 -3.86
C THR A 98 -2.25 -10.07 -4.90
N ILE A 99 -2.04 -10.34 -6.18
CA ILE A 99 -2.84 -9.76 -7.28
C ILE A 99 -4.30 -10.19 -7.16
N ASN A 100 -4.58 -11.45 -6.83
CA ASN A 100 -5.94 -11.94 -6.63
C ASN A 100 -6.62 -11.25 -5.45
N ARG A 101 -5.89 -11.03 -4.34
CA ARG A 101 -6.43 -10.29 -3.19
C ARG A 101 -6.73 -8.84 -3.53
N VAL A 102 -5.85 -8.16 -4.28
CA VAL A 102 -6.09 -6.79 -4.77
C VAL A 102 -7.36 -6.74 -5.62
N LYS A 103 -7.51 -7.67 -6.57
CA LYS A 103 -8.71 -7.76 -7.42
C LYS A 103 -9.98 -7.95 -6.58
N ALA A 104 -9.94 -8.86 -5.61
CA ALA A 104 -11.07 -9.12 -4.72
C ALA A 104 -11.42 -7.90 -3.84
N ALA A 105 -10.40 -7.25 -3.26
CA ALA A 105 -10.55 -6.06 -2.44
C ALA A 105 -11.22 -4.92 -3.23
N VAL A 106 -10.73 -4.65 -4.44
CA VAL A 106 -11.25 -3.57 -5.30
C VAL A 106 -12.64 -3.91 -5.86
N ALA A 107 -12.92 -5.18 -6.15
CA ALA A 107 -14.25 -5.61 -6.59
C ALA A 107 -15.30 -5.41 -5.48
N LYS A 108 -14.94 -5.71 -4.23
CA LYS A 108 -15.81 -5.51 -3.06
C LYS A 108 -15.92 -4.03 -2.69
N CYS A 109 -14.79 -3.34 -2.68
CA CYS A 109 -14.64 -1.96 -2.21
C CYS A 109 -13.86 -1.13 -3.23
N PRO A 110 -14.51 -0.56 -4.27
CA PRO A 110 -13.81 0.13 -5.36
C PRO A 110 -12.91 1.30 -4.93
N ASN A 111 -13.21 1.90 -3.78
CA ASN A 111 -12.48 3.04 -3.22
C ASN A 111 -11.42 2.66 -2.17
N VAL A 112 -11.28 1.37 -1.83
CA VAL A 112 -10.29 0.91 -0.85
C VAL A 112 -8.88 1.34 -1.28
N LYS A 113 -8.10 1.81 -0.31
CA LYS A 113 -6.68 2.08 -0.50
C LYS A 113 -5.91 0.82 -0.18
N ILE A 114 -5.08 0.36 -1.12
CA ILE A 114 -4.26 -0.82 -0.95
C ILE A 114 -2.84 -0.38 -0.57
N VAL A 115 -2.33 -0.98 0.51
CA VAL A 115 -0.92 -0.92 0.88
C VAL A 115 -0.34 -2.30 0.69
N LEU A 116 0.72 -2.40 -0.11
CA LEU A 116 1.45 -3.65 -0.29
C LEU A 116 2.70 -3.64 0.59
N GLY A 117 3.07 -4.78 1.14
CA GLY A 117 4.32 -4.89 1.88
C GLY A 117 4.93 -6.28 1.82
N GLY A 118 6.25 -6.35 1.99
CA GLY A 118 6.97 -7.61 1.87
C GLY A 118 8.29 -7.59 2.63
N TYR A 119 8.61 -8.70 3.31
CA TYR A 119 9.88 -8.85 4.01
C TYR A 119 10.69 -10.04 3.44
N SER A 120 11.98 -9.85 3.17
CA SER A 120 12.89 -10.90 2.69
C SER A 120 12.35 -11.53 1.40
N GLN A 121 12.08 -12.84 1.37
CA GLN A 121 11.39 -13.50 0.25
C GLN A 121 10.04 -12.84 -0.11
N GLY A 122 9.34 -12.27 0.86
CA GLY A 122 8.10 -11.51 0.63
C GLY A 122 8.35 -10.15 -0.03
N ALA A 123 9.52 -9.55 0.11
CA ALA A 123 9.90 -8.35 -0.64
C ALA A 123 10.02 -8.67 -2.13
N SER A 124 10.66 -9.80 -2.45
CA SER A 124 10.70 -10.35 -3.81
C SER A 124 9.32 -10.67 -4.41
N VAL A 125 8.34 -11.03 -3.57
CA VAL A 125 6.94 -11.14 -4.03
C VAL A 125 6.43 -9.78 -4.52
N MET A 126 6.72 -8.70 -3.79
CA MET A 126 6.29 -7.35 -4.15
C MET A 126 7.03 -6.80 -5.37
N ASP A 127 8.31 -7.14 -5.56
CA ASP A 127 9.03 -6.85 -6.80
C ASP A 127 8.35 -7.46 -8.02
N ILE A 128 7.95 -8.73 -7.94
CA ILE A 128 7.25 -9.41 -9.05
C ILE A 128 5.92 -8.71 -9.32
N VAL A 129 5.16 -8.40 -8.28
CA VAL A 129 3.91 -7.62 -8.41
C VAL A 129 4.17 -6.25 -9.03
N ALA A 130 5.30 -5.62 -8.71
CA ALA A 130 5.70 -4.31 -9.23
C ALA A 130 6.35 -4.37 -10.63
N GLY A 131 6.59 -5.55 -11.18
CA GLY A 131 7.24 -5.76 -12.48
C GLY A 131 8.74 -5.51 -12.46
N VAL A 132 9.38 -5.64 -11.29
CA VAL A 132 10.82 -5.45 -11.09
C VAL A 132 11.53 -6.77 -11.38
N PRO A 133 12.51 -6.80 -12.31
CA PRO A 133 13.21 -8.03 -12.64
C PRO A 133 14.28 -8.37 -11.59
N ILE A 134 14.07 -9.43 -10.83
CA ILE A 134 15.08 -9.92 -9.87
C ILE A 134 16.09 -10.80 -10.61
N GLY A 135 17.35 -10.35 -10.65
CA GLY A 135 18.42 -11.07 -11.35
C GLY A 135 18.20 -11.21 -12.86
N GLY A 136 17.42 -10.31 -13.46
CA GLY A 136 17.10 -10.33 -14.89
C GLY A 136 16.08 -11.40 -15.32
N ILE A 137 15.44 -12.09 -14.37
CA ILE A 137 14.44 -13.12 -14.62
C ILE A 137 13.05 -12.59 -14.23
N ASN A 138 12.05 -12.84 -15.08
CA ASN A 138 10.66 -12.59 -14.72
C ASN A 138 10.07 -13.85 -14.05
N TRP A 139 9.77 -13.74 -12.75
CA TRP A 139 9.33 -14.85 -11.91
C TRP A 139 7.81 -15.00 -11.81
N GLY A 140 7.03 -14.10 -12.42
CA GLY A 140 5.58 -14.17 -12.33
C GLY A 140 4.85 -13.03 -13.05
N ASN A 141 3.59 -12.85 -12.68
CA ASN A 141 2.76 -11.78 -13.23
C ASN A 141 2.95 -10.49 -12.40
N SER A 142 2.98 -9.35 -13.09
CA SER A 142 2.88 -8.04 -12.47
C SER A 142 1.43 -7.62 -12.26
N LEU A 143 1.21 -6.65 -11.38
CA LEU A 143 -0.09 -6.04 -11.15
C LEU A 143 -0.66 -5.46 -12.46
N PRO A 144 -1.89 -5.81 -12.86
CA PRO A 144 -2.52 -5.19 -14.02
C PRO A 144 -2.68 -3.67 -13.79
N PRO A 145 -2.36 -2.82 -14.79
CA PRO A 145 -2.30 -1.36 -14.62
C PRO A 145 -3.57 -0.72 -14.07
N GLU A 146 -4.74 -1.30 -14.36
CA GLU A 146 -6.04 -0.80 -13.91
C GLU A 146 -6.22 -0.82 -12.38
N TYR A 147 -5.47 -1.67 -11.66
CA TYR A 147 -5.49 -1.75 -10.20
C TYR A 147 -4.42 -0.86 -9.55
N ALA A 148 -3.43 -0.37 -10.31
CA ALA A 148 -2.35 0.45 -9.77
C ALA A 148 -2.89 1.73 -9.11
N LYS A 149 -4.05 2.26 -9.52
CA LYS A 149 -4.70 3.43 -8.90
C LYS A 149 -5.16 3.18 -7.45
N ASN A 150 -5.44 1.94 -7.08
CA ASN A 150 -5.88 1.56 -5.73
C ASN A 150 -4.67 1.34 -4.81
N VAL A 151 -3.52 0.92 -5.34
CA VAL A 151 -2.27 0.83 -4.58
C VAL A 151 -1.75 2.24 -4.30
N VAL A 152 -1.72 2.64 -3.03
CA VAL A 152 -1.24 3.97 -2.60
C VAL A 152 0.21 3.94 -2.12
N ALA A 153 0.67 2.79 -1.62
CA ALA A 153 2.03 2.62 -1.17
C ALA A 153 2.49 1.15 -1.26
N VAL A 154 3.79 0.97 -1.41
CA VAL A 154 4.49 -0.33 -1.29
C VAL A 154 5.65 -0.16 -0.31
N ALA A 155 5.80 -1.07 0.65
CA ALA A 155 6.90 -1.07 1.61
C ALA A 155 7.63 -2.42 1.62
N THR A 156 8.87 -2.44 1.13
CA THR A 156 9.73 -3.63 1.14
C THR A 156 10.79 -3.52 2.23
N PHE A 157 11.12 -4.67 2.83
CA PHE A 157 12.06 -4.79 3.93
C PHE A 157 13.04 -5.93 3.63
N GLY A 158 14.35 -5.66 3.67
CA GLY A 158 15.36 -6.68 3.43
C GLY A 158 15.26 -7.29 2.03
N ASP A 159 15.13 -6.45 1.01
CA ASP A 159 14.87 -6.86 -0.35
C ASP A 159 16.14 -7.33 -1.08
N VAL A 160 16.11 -8.48 -1.72
CA VAL A 160 17.26 -8.97 -2.49
C VAL A 160 17.49 -8.14 -3.76
N ALA A 161 16.47 -7.41 -4.23
CA ALA A 161 16.58 -6.58 -5.44
C ALA A 161 17.65 -5.48 -5.30
N ASP A 162 17.79 -4.87 -4.11
CA ASP A 162 18.89 -3.92 -3.80
C ASP A 162 20.26 -4.51 -4.16
N ARG A 163 20.48 -5.77 -3.80
CA ARG A 163 21.75 -6.47 -4.04
C ARG A 163 21.98 -6.75 -5.53
N ALA A 164 20.91 -6.89 -6.30
CA ALA A 164 20.96 -7.05 -7.75
C ALA A 164 21.16 -5.70 -8.51
N GLY A 165 21.24 -4.57 -7.79
CA GLY A 165 21.48 -3.25 -8.37
C GLY A 165 20.21 -2.55 -8.86
N GLY A 166 19.05 -2.94 -8.35
CA GLY A 166 17.76 -2.39 -8.77
C GLY A 166 16.71 -2.48 -7.67
N THR A 167 16.12 -1.35 -7.29
CA THR A 167 15.11 -1.32 -6.22
C THR A 167 13.72 -1.08 -6.77
N LEU A 168 12.69 -1.50 -6.04
CA LEU A 168 11.30 -1.27 -6.44
C LEU A 168 11.00 0.22 -6.72
N PRO A 169 11.45 1.20 -5.89
CA PRO A 169 11.31 2.62 -6.17
C PRO A 169 11.95 3.10 -7.48
N SER A 170 13.07 2.51 -7.89
CA SER A 170 13.84 2.95 -9.06
C SER A 170 13.44 2.25 -10.36
N GLN A 171 12.91 1.03 -10.28
CA GLN A 171 12.66 0.19 -11.45
C GLN A 171 11.18 0.01 -11.80
N SER A 172 10.26 0.08 -10.84
CA SER A 172 8.84 -0.14 -11.13
C SER A 172 8.21 1.06 -11.83
N ALA A 173 7.75 0.86 -13.07
CA ALA A 173 7.06 1.89 -13.84
C ALA A 173 5.73 2.35 -13.21
N LEU A 174 5.00 1.43 -12.55
CA LEU A 174 3.67 1.71 -12.00
C LEU A 174 3.69 2.06 -10.51
N LEU A 175 4.59 1.43 -9.75
CA LEU A 175 4.57 1.49 -8.28
C LEU A 175 5.80 2.19 -7.69
N GLY A 176 6.84 2.51 -8.48
CA GLY A 176 8.09 3.05 -7.95
C GLY A 176 7.92 4.37 -7.18
N SER A 177 7.09 5.30 -7.69
CA SER A 177 6.79 6.57 -7.00
C SER A 177 5.96 6.43 -5.70
N LYS A 178 5.46 5.22 -5.44
CA LYS A 178 4.66 4.85 -4.27
C LYS A 178 5.43 3.95 -3.31
N ALA A 179 6.67 3.61 -3.65
CA ALA A 179 7.43 2.62 -2.95
C ALA A 179 8.43 3.24 -1.97
N ILE A 180 8.64 2.54 -0.87
CA ILE A 180 9.82 2.68 -0.02
C ILE A 180 10.47 1.31 0.08
N ASP A 181 11.78 1.29 -0.10
CA ASP A 181 12.60 0.09 0.04
C ASP A 181 13.55 0.30 1.20
N LEU A 182 13.44 -0.55 2.22
CA LEU A 182 14.17 -0.43 3.47
C LEU A 182 15.10 -1.61 3.59
N CYS A 183 16.39 -1.35 3.38
CA CYS A 183 17.43 -2.29 3.72
C CYS A 183 18.22 -1.79 4.93
N ASN A 184 18.36 -2.66 5.93
CA ASN A 184 19.29 -2.44 7.02
C ASN A 184 20.73 -2.53 6.50
N PRO A 185 21.63 -1.55 6.78
CA PRO A 185 23.03 -1.58 6.36
C PRO A 185 23.81 -2.85 6.73
N GLU A 186 23.40 -3.56 7.79
CA GLU A 186 24.02 -4.81 8.20
C GLU A 186 23.40 -6.05 7.52
N ASP A 187 22.37 -5.92 6.68
CA ASP A 187 21.63 -7.03 6.10
C ASP A 187 22.36 -7.68 4.91
N PRO A 188 22.80 -8.95 5.00
CA PRO A 188 23.48 -9.64 3.91
C PRO A 188 22.57 -10.02 2.72
N ILE A 189 21.25 -9.88 2.85
CA ILE A 189 20.31 -10.13 1.76
C ILE A 189 20.37 -9.00 0.73
N CYS A 190 20.30 -7.74 1.18
CA CYS A 190 20.36 -6.59 0.28
C CYS A 190 21.79 -6.04 0.08
N HIS A 191 22.76 -6.39 0.94
CA HIS A 191 24.14 -5.93 0.81
C HIS A 191 25.13 -7.07 0.59
N ALA A 192 25.99 -6.92 -0.41
CA ALA A 192 27.12 -7.82 -0.66
C ALA A 192 28.39 -7.31 0.03
N GLY A 193 29.31 -8.22 0.36
CA GLY A 193 30.63 -7.88 0.89
C GLY A 193 30.74 -8.00 2.41
N PRO A 194 31.92 -7.69 2.98
CA PRO A 194 32.17 -7.77 4.41
C PRO A 194 31.45 -6.66 5.20
N GLY A 195 31.20 -6.90 6.50
CA GLY A 195 30.60 -5.91 7.41
C GLY A 195 29.08 -6.02 7.55
N ASN A 196 28.46 -7.06 6.97
CA ASN A 196 27.08 -7.45 7.25
C ASN A 196 27.03 -8.55 8.32
N GLU A 197 25.89 -8.67 8.98
CA GLU A 197 25.60 -9.66 10.01
C GLU A 197 24.16 -10.16 9.85
N TRP A 198 23.93 -11.45 10.07
CA TRP A 198 22.59 -12.03 9.89
C TRP A 198 21.54 -11.41 10.83
N SER A 199 21.96 -10.90 11.99
CA SER A 199 21.10 -10.14 12.91
C SER A 199 20.53 -8.87 12.27
N GLY A 200 21.26 -8.26 11.33
CA GLY A 200 20.79 -7.13 10.54
C GLY A 200 19.52 -7.48 9.76
N HIS A 201 19.47 -8.69 9.20
CA HIS A 201 18.28 -9.22 8.54
C HIS A 201 17.21 -9.65 9.56
N THR A 202 17.56 -10.50 10.53
CA THR A 202 16.54 -11.18 11.36
C THR A 202 15.94 -10.33 12.47
N GLU A 203 16.66 -9.33 12.95
CA GLU A 203 16.28 -8.54 14.13
C GLU A 203 16.14 -7.06 13.82
N GLY A 204 16.94 -6.54 12.88
CA GLY A 204 17.12 -5.11 12.68
C GLY A 204 15.94 -4.34 12.08
N TYR A 205 14.90 -4.99 11.55
CA TYR A 205 13.77 -4.30 10.93
C TYR A 205 12.75 -3.71 11.91
N VAL A 206 12.66 -4.25 13.13
CA VAL A 206 11.65 -3.83 14.11
C VAL A 206 12.35 -3.23 15.34
N PRO A 207 11.91 -2.07 15.86
CA PRO A 207 10.81 -1.24 15.35
C PRO A 207 11.23 -0.23 14.27
N LEU A 208 12.53 0.07 14.14
CA LEU A 208 13.02 1.26 13.43
C LEU A 208 12.49 1.37 11.99
N TYR A 209 12.76 0.38 11.15
CA TYR A 209 12.36 0.42 9.74
C TYR A 209 10.85 0.23 9.59
N THR A 210 10.20 -0.59 10.43
CA THR A 210 8.73 -0.69 10.42
C THR A 210 8.03 0.63 10.75
N THR A 211 8.57 1.42 11.68
CA THR A 211 8.07 2.78 11.98
C THR A 211 8.35 3.74 10.82
N GLN A 212 9.53 3.69 10.22
CA GLN A 212 9.85 4.51 9.05
C GLN A 212 8.91 4.23 7.86
N ALA A 213 8.66 2.95 7.57
CA ALA A 213 7.69 2.55 6.55
C ALA A 213 6.28 3.03 6.91
N ALA A 214 5.84 2.87 8.16
CA ALA A 214 4.53 3.32 8.61
C ALA A 214 4.33 4.81 8.36
N SER A 215 5.30 5.65 8.73
CA SER A 215 5.23 7.09 8.51
C SER A 215 5.23 7.46 7.02
N PHE A 216 6.02 6.77 6.19
CA PHE A 216 5.96 6.93 4.74
C PHE A 216 4.56 6.60 4.20
N VAL A 217 3.99 5.46 4.57
CA VAL A 217 2.68 5.02 4.09
C VAL A 217 1.57 5.93 4.60
N ALA A 218 1.63 6.37 5.86
CA ALA A 218 0.72 7.36 6.42
C ALA A 218 0.70 8.65 5.60
N SER A 219 1.88 9.14 5.18
CA SER A 219 1.97 10.33 4.32
C SER A 219 1.27 10.14 2.96
N LYS A 220 1.38 8.95 2.36
CA LYS A 220 0.70 8.61 1.09
C LYS A 220 -0.81 8.51 1.25
N LEU A 221 -1.28 7.95 2.36
CA LEU A 221 -2.70 7.85 2.69
C LEU A 221 -3.32 9.24 2.90
N MET A 222 -2.64 10.13 3.62
CA MET A 222 -3.12 11.49 3.90
C MET A 222 -3.05 12.43 2.68
N ALA A 223 -2.08 12.23 1.78
CA ALA A 223 -2.00 13.02 0.55
C ALA A 223 -3.26 12.90 -0.34
N GLY A 224 -4.00 11.79 -0.24
CA GLY A 224 -5.29 11.59 -0.91
C GLY A 224 -6.51 12.16 -0.16
N SER A 225 -6.33 12.63 1.09
CA SER A 225 -7.40 13.14 1.96
C SER A 225 -7.54 14.67 1.92
N TYR A 226 -6.59 15.38 1.32
CA TYR A 226 -6.75 16.81 1.05
C TYR A 226 -7.63 16.98 -0.19
N PRO A 227 -8.84 17.57 -0.10
CA PRO A 227 -9.47 18.12 -1.29
C PRO A 227 -8.47 19.09 -1.90
N GLN A 228 -8.16 18.90 -3.19
CA GLN A 228 -7.47 19.89 -3.99
C GLN A 228 -8.31 21.17 -3.93
N VAL A 229 -7.99 22.07 -3.00
CA VAL A 229 -8.49 23.44 -3.03
C VAL A 229 -7.92 24.04 -4.31
N PRO A 230 -8.74 24.50 -5.26
CA PRO A 230 -8.23 25.12 -6.47
C PRO A 230 -7.41 26.36 -6.09
N GLY A 231 -6.11 26.28 -6.30
CA GLY A 231 -5.19 27.40 -6.21
C GLY A 231 -4.63 27.68 -4.82
N TYR A 232 -3.50 27.05 -4.51
CA TYR A 232 -2.32 27.73 -3.97
C TYR A 232 -1.13 26.79 -4.16
N GLY A 233 -0.43 26.93 -5.29
CA GLY A 233 0.86 26.28 -5.49
C GLY A 233 1.91 26.88 -4.56
N PRO A 234 2.93 26.12 -4.14
CA PRO A 234 4.04 26.67 -3.37
C PRO A 234 4.78 27.70 -4.23
N GLN A 235 4.83 28.95 -3.78
CA GLN A 235 5.66 29.96 -4.40
C GLN A 235 7.12 29.63 -4.11
N THR A 236 7.83 29.17 -5.13
CA THR A 236 9.28 29.18 -5.16
C THR A 236 9.77 30.63 -5.13
N PRO A 237 10.63 31.05 -4.18
CA PRO A 237 11.20 32.39 -4.20
C PRO A 237 12.12 32.54 -5.41
N GLY A 238 11.61 33.15 -6.47
CA GLY A 238 12.39 33.55 -7.64
C GLY A 238 13.23 34.78 -7.29
N TYR A 239 14.54 34.61 -7.17
CA TYR A 239 15.48 35.72 -7.25
C TYR A 239 15.52 36.22 -8.71
N GLY A 240 14.73 37.25 -9.00
CA GLY A 240 14.81 38.00 -10.25
C GLY A 240 15.97 39.02 -10.22
N PRO A 241 16.63 39.28 -11.36
CA PRO A 241 17.72 40.24 -11.44
C PRO A 241 17.23 41.68 -11.31
N GLN A 242 17.76 42.43 -10.34
CA GLN A 242 17.53 43.86 -10.19
C GLN A 242 18.36 44.64 -11.21
N THR A 243 17.70 45.35 -12.12
CA THR A 243 18.30 46.44 -12.91
C THR A 243 18.46 47.70 -12.03
N PRO A 244 19.67 48.28 -11.88
CA PRO A 244 19.81 49.54 -11.16
C PRO A 244 19.56 50.75 -12.07
N GLY A 245 18.56 51.56 -11.69
CA GLY A 245 18.33 52.89 -12.21
C GLY A 245 19.35 53.91 -11.67
N SER A 246 19.60 54.94 -12.48
CA SER A 246 20.57 56.03 -12.33
C SER A 246 20.25 57.05 -11.22
N GLY A 247 21.25 57.41 -10.42
CA GLY A 247 21.27 58.52 -9.46
C GLY A 247 22.66 58.72 -8.81
N PRO A 248 23.04 59.92 -8.33
CA PRO A 248 24.29 60.58 -8.72
C PRO A 248 25.54 60.33 -7.85
N SER A 249 26.69 60.56 -8.49
CA SER A 249 28.09 60.36 -8.12
C SER A 249 28.65 61.26 -7.01
N VAL A 250 29.46 60.68 -6.11
CA VAL A 250 30.54 61.34 -5.33
C VAL A 250 31.72 60.34 -5.17
N PRO A 251 33.01 60.77 -5.24
CA PRO A 251 34.14 59.88 -5.56
C PRO A 251 34.97 59.44 -4.33
N GLY A 252 35.58 58.25 -4.41
CA GLY A 252 36.61 57.79 -3.45
C GLY A 252 37.34 56.51 -3.89
N ASN A 253 38.62 56.66 -4.28
CA ASN A 253 39.73 55.69 -4.38
C ASN A 253 39.73 54.64 -3.22
N VAL A 254 40.20 53.38 -3.25
CA VAL A 254 41.26 52.58 -3.93
C VAL A 254 41.13 51.08 -3.45
N PRO A 255 42.05 50.09 -3.70
CA PRO A 255 42.02 49.06 -4.74
C PRO A 255 41.80 47.59 -4.25
N ALA A 256 41.57 46.66 -5.17
CA ALA A 256 41.44 45.21 -4.92
C ALA A 256 42.79 44.48 -4.71
N PRO A 257 42.77 43.24 -4.16
CA PRO A 257 43.69 42.22 -4.63
C PRO A 257 43.07 40.82 -4.87
N ASN A 258 43.33 40.33 -6.07
CA ASN A 258 43.77 38.99 -6.50
C ASN A 258 43.13 37.70 -5.94
N ALA A 259 42.55 36.94 -6.89
CA ALA A 259 42.34 35.50 -6.82
C ALA A 259 43.64 34.70 -7.07
N PRO A 260 43.69 33.41 -6.68
CA PRO A 260 44.50 32.43 -7.36
C PRO A 260 43.69 31.27 -7.97
N VAL A 261 44.33 30.68 -8.98
CA VAL A 261 43.88 29.76 -10.01
C VAL A 261 44.04 28.29 -9.58
N VAL A 262 43.17 27.42 -10.12
CA VAL A 262 43.09 25.95 -10.00
C VAL A 262 44.25 25.24 -10.74
N PRO A 263 44.59 23.97 -10.40
CA PRO A 263 44.74 23.00 -11.49
C PRO A 263 44.14 21.59 -11.23
N ASN A 264 43.90 20.91 -12.36
CA ASN A 264 43.12 19.69 -12.61
C ASN A 264 43.71 18.33 -12.15
N THR A 265 42.82 17.31 -12.25
CA THR A 265 42.84 15.83 -12.02
C THR A 265 43.95 15.01 -12.71
N PRO A 266 44.13 13.68 -12.42
CA PRO A 266 43.41 12.60 -13.14
C PRO A 266 43.16 11.23 -12.43
N ASP A 267 42.16 10.51 -12.96
CA ASP A 267 41.96 9.05 -13.20
C ASP A 267 41.86 7.93 -12.13
N THR A 268 40.96 6.99 -12.45
CA THR A 268 40.51 5.75 -11.76
C THR A 268 41.39 4.52 -12.03
N PRO A 269 41.21 3.43 -11.25
CA PRO A 269 40.82 2.18 -11.91
C PRO A 269 39.84 1.26 -11.14
N ASN A 270 39.05 0.52 -11.91
CA ASN A 270 38.18 -0.61 -11.57
C ASN A 270 39.00 -1.89 -11.23
N PRO A 271 38.48 -2.81 -10.39
CA PRO A 271 38.42 -4.20 -10.86
C PRO A 271 37.14 -4.98 -10.48
N GLN A 272 36.65 -5.73 -11.46
CA GLN A 272 35.65 -6.79 -11.36
C GLN A 272 36.18 -8.00 -10.58
N ALA A 273 35.31 -8.68 -9.82
CA ALA A 273 35.55 -10.02 -9.26
C ALA A 273 34.30 -10.92 -9.41
N PRO A 274 34.46 -12.25 -9.52
CA PRO A 274 33.44 -13.17 -10.03
C PRO A 274 32.49 -13.72 -8.97
N LEU A 275 31.29 -14.12 -9.40
CA LEU A 275 30.24 -14.77 -8.61
C LEU A 275 30.61 -16.23 -8.33
N VAL A 276 30.51 -16.63 -7.06
CA VAL A 276 30.34 -18.02 -6.58
C VAL A 276 29.20 -18.00 -5.57
#